data_AF-A0A7J9HPB0-F1
#
_entry.id   AF-A0A7J9HPB0-F1
#
_cell.length_a   1.000
_cell.length_b   1.000
_cell.length_c   1.000
_cell.angle_alpha   90.00
_cell.angle_beta   90.00
_cell.angle_gamma   90.00
#
_symmetry.space_group_name_H-M   'P 1'
#
loop_
_entity.id
_entity.type
_entity.pdbx_description
1 polymer ?
#
loop_
_entity_poly.entity_id
_entity_poly.type
_entity_poly.pdbx_seq_one_letter_code
_entity_poly.pdbx_strand_id
1 'polypeptide(L)'
;VVTCGSIPLESSYQRVPRCVYVSTELYEYRGWGGKSANPKHRYFSWGCSHSEKYVADFYISDFQSGLRALVKAGYGAKVAPFVKPATAVDITKENRDLSPSFLSWLAERNLSSDDRIMRLKEGYIKEGSTVSVMGVVRRHDNFLMIAPPSEPISIGCQGSRCLLPTYVEGLILTCDENQNAEVVPV
;
A
#
# COMPACT_ATOMS: atom_id res chain seq x y z
N VAL A 1 11.63 -1.77 14.10
CA VAL A 1 11.05 -3.06 13.66
C VAL A 1 9.55 -3.04 13.90
N VAL A 2 8.78 -3.52 12.93
CA VAL A 2 7.31 -3.66 13.02
C VAL A 2 6.93 -4.94 13.74
N THR A 3 5.92 -4.86 14.61
CA THR A 3 5.24 -6.00 15.22
C THR A 3 3.73 -5.86 15.01
N CYS A 4 3.06 -6.92 14.58
CA CYS A 4 1.61 -6.86 14.35
C CYS A 4 0.85 -6.56 15.65
N GLY A 5 -0.27 -5.85 15.52
CA GLY A 5 -1.26 -5.74 16.59
C GLY A 5 -2.08 -7.03 16.76
N SER A 6 -3.27 -6.89 17.35
CA SER A 6 -4.18 -8.02 17.57
C SER A 6 -4.76 -8.60 16.28
N ILE A 7 -4.92 -7.79 15.24
CA ILE A 7 -5.53 -8.17 13.97
C ILE A 7 -4.53 -7.90 12.83
N PRO A 8 -3.69 -8.88 12.47
CA PRO A 8 -2.81 -8.75 11.30
C PRO A 8 -3.62 -8.74 10.01
N LEU A 9 -3.09 -8.06 8.99
CA LEU A 9 -3.61 -8.09 7.62
C LEU A 9 -2.98 -9.23 6.81
N GLU A 10 -3.66 -9.56 5.74
CA GLU A 10 -3.20 -10.47 4.68
C GLU A 10 -3.25 -9.74 3.34
N SER A 11 -2.23 -9.91 2.48
CA SER A 11 -2.27 -9.33 1.12
C SER A 11 -3.36 -9.98 0.28
N SER A 12 -3.97 -9.24 -0.64
CA SER A 12 -5.19 -9.71 -1.28
C SER A 12 -4.98 -10.85 -2.27
N TYR A 13 -3.87 -10.85 -3.02
CA TYR A 13 -3.65 -11.80 -4.10
C TYR A 13 -2.59 -12.85 -3.74
N GLN A 14 -1.39 -12.41 -3.33
CA GLN A 14 -0.31 -13.30 -2.90
C GLN A 14 -0.53 -13.94 -1.53
N ARG A 15 -1.58 -13.52 -0.79
CA ARG A 15 -1.94 -14.06 0.53
C ARG A 15 -0.79 -14.00 1.54
N VAL A 16 0.01 -12.92 1.50
CA VAL A 16 1.13 -12.74 2.44
C VAL A 16 0.56 -12.42 3.82
N PRO A 17 0.78 -13.29 4.84
CA PRO A 17 0.18 -13.09 6.15
C PRO A 17 1.03 -12.14 7.01
N ARG A 18 0.43 -11.68 8.12
CA ARG A 18 1.11 -10.87 9.15
C ARG A 18 1.66 -9.56 8.60
N CYS A 19 0.82 -8.86 7.85
CA CYS A 19 1.08 -7.53 7.33
C CYS A 19 0.41 -6.46 8.22
N VAL A 20 1.02 -5.28 8.31
CA VAL A 20 0.44 -4.12 9.00
C VAL A 20 -0.11 -3.08 8.02
N TYR A 21 0.35 -3.15 6.77
CA TYR A 21 -0.14 -2.40 5.64
C TYR A 21 -0.20 -3.34 4.44
N VAL A 22 -1.28 -3.24 3.66
CA VAL A 22 -1.43 -3.93 2.38
C VAL A 22 -2.09 -3.00 1.38
N SER A 23 -1.66 -3.11 0.13
CA SER A 23 -2.21 -2.38 -1.00
C SER A 23 -2.26 -3.28 -2.20
N THR A 24 -3.35 -3.17 -2.95
CA THR A 24 -3.56 -3.89 -4.19
C THR A 24 -4.04 -2.90 -5.23
N GLU A 25 -3.36 -2.85 -6.37
CA GLU A 25 -3.64 -1.91 -7.45
C GLU A 25 -3.73 -2.68 -8.77
N LEU A 26 -4.88 -2.60 -9.43
CA LEU A 26 -5.10 -3.16 -10.76
C LEU A 26 -4.90 -2.05 -11.80
N TYR A 27 -3.97 -2.29 -12.72
CA TYR A 27 -3.71 -1.43 -13.86
C TYR A 27 -4.16 -2.12 -15.14
N GLU A 28 -4.80 -1.37 -16.01
CA GLU A 28 -5.22 -1.83 -17.33
C GLU A 28 -4.52 -1.00 -18.40
N TYR A 29 -4.07 -1.66 -19.45
CA TYR A 29 -3.48 -0.99 -20.60
C TYR A 29 -4.55 -0.63 -21.64
N ARG A 30 -4.54 0.61 -22.12
CA ARG A 30 -5.46 1.08 -23.18
C ARG A 30 -4.75 1.13 -24.53
N GLY A 31 -5.01 0.14 -25.39
CA GLY A 31 -4.62 0.18 -26.81
C GLY A 31 -5.60 0.96 -27.72
N TRP A 32 -5.39 0.89 -29.04
CA TRP A 32 -6.35 1.38 -30.03
C TRP A 32 -7.74 0.76 -29.82
N GLY A 33 -8.79 1.58 -29.80
CA GLY A 33 -10.16 1.13 -29.56
C GLY A 33 -10.41 0.54 -28.16
N GLY A 34 -9.41 0.56 -27.26
CA GLY A 34 -9.52 0.03 -25.91
C GLY A 34 -10.38 0.90 -25.00
N LYS A 35 -11.13 0.24 -24.11
CA LYS A 35 -11.91 0.88 -23.04
C LYS A 35 -10.98 1.59 -22.05
N SER A 36 -11.42 2.73 -21.51
CA SER A 36 -10.67 3.49 -20.51
C SER A 36 -10.91 2.95 -19.09
N ALA A 37 -9.85 2.58 -18.39
CA ALA A 37 -9.87 2.29 -16.94
C ALA A 37 -10.49 3.40 -16.08
N ASN A 38 -10.27 4.68 -16.44
CA ASN A 38 -10.82 5.84 -15.75
C ASN A 38 -10.96 7.03 -16.73
N PRO A 39 -11.71 8.10 -16.38
CA PRO A 39 -11.97 9.23 -17.29
C PRO A 39 -10.71 9.95 -17.81
N LYS A 40 -9.59 9.87 -17.08
CA LYS A 40 -8.31 10.53 -17.44
C LYS A 40 -7.34 9.60 -18.17
N HIS A 41 -7.74 8.36 -18.48
CA HIS A 41 -6.87 7.34 -19.04
C HIS A 41 -6.60 7.58 -20.53
N ARG A 42 -5.36 7.89 -20.90
CA ARG A 42 -4.92 8.18 -22.27
C ARG A 42 -4.71 6.90 -23.09
N TYR A 43 -4.75 7.01 -24.41
CA TYR A 43 -4.36 5.92 -25.30
C TYR A 43 -2.88 5.58 -25.13
N PHE A 44 -2.55 4.30 -25.32
CA PHE A 44 -1.23 3.69 -25.18
C PHE A 44 -0.59 3.89 -23.80
N SER A 45 -1.40 3.97 -22.75
CA SER A 45 -0.92 4.14 -21.39
C SER A 45 -1.55 3.12 -20.45
N TRP A 46 -1.02 3.06 -19.23
CA TRP A 46 -1.59 2.29 -18.14
C TRP A 46 -2.49 3.18 -17.29
N GLY A 47 -3.67 2.70 -16.95
CA GLY A 47 -4.60 3.37 -16.06
C GLY A 47 -4.94 2.46 -14.89
N CYS A 48 -4.91 2.99 -13.67
CA CYS A 48 -5.45 2.30 -12.51
C CYS A 48 -6.98 2.25 -12.64
N SER A 49 -7.54 1.05 -12.63
CA SER A 49 -8.99 0.80 -12.63
C SER A 49 -9.51 0.50 -11.22
N HIS A 50 -8.69 -0.11 -10.38
CA HIS A 50 -9.06 -0.48 -9.02
C HIS A 50 -7.87 -0.33 -8.07
N SER A 51 -8.12 0.19 -6.87
CA SER A 51 -7.11 0.36 -5.82
C SER A 51 -7.74 0.16 -4.45
N GLU A 52 -7.16 -0.73 -3.67
CA GLU A 52 -7.53 -1.01 -2.28
C GLU A 52 -6.30 -0.85 -1.40
N LYS A 53 -6.43 -0.17 -0.27
CA LYS A 53 -5.34 0.05 0.69
C LYS A 53 -5.89 -0.10 2.10
N TYR A 54 -5.26 -0.96 2.89
CA TYR A 54 -5.63 -1.20 4.27
C TYR A 54 -4.41 -1.10 5.17
N VAL A 55 -4.66 -0.63 6.39
CA VAL A 55 -3.69 -0.52 7.46
C VAL A 55 -4.34 -1.06 8.73
N ALA A 56 -3.58 -1.75 9.56
CA ALA A 56 -4.00 -2.21 10.87
C ALA A 56 -3.26 -1.42 11.96
N ASP A 57 -3.70 -1.56 13.20
CA ASP A 57 -2.89 -1.10 14.33
C ASP A 57 -1.66 -2.01 14.50
N PHE A 58 -0.52 -1.40 14.75
CA PHE A 58 0.74 -2.12 14.90
C PHE A 58 1.67 -1.46 15.91
N TYR A 59 2.69 -2.18 16.35
CA TYR A 59 3.73 -1.62 17.18
C TYR A 59 4.97 -1.37 16.34
N ILE A 60 5.64 -0.26 16.65
CA ILE A 60 7.02 -0.04 16.24
C ILE A 60 7.89 -0.14 17.48
N SER A 61 9.00 -0.84 17.33
CA SER A 61 10.06 -0.87 18.33
C SER A 61 11.36 -0.36 17.72
N ASP A 62 12.08 0.44 18.50
CA ASP A 62 13.48 0.74 18.22
C ASP A 62 14.36 -0.26 18.96
N PHE A 63 15.21 -0.96 18.22
CA PHE A 63 16.11 -1.98 18.76
C PHE A 63 17.20 -1.35 19.64
N GLN A 64 17.63 -0.12 19.34
CA GLN A 64 18.72 0.53 20.08
C GLN A 64 18.24 1.08 21.43
N SER A 65 17.12 1.82 21.44
CA SER A 65 16.59 2.41 22.68
C SER A 65 15.65 1.50 23.48
N GLY A 66 15.16 0.42 22.87
CA GLY A 66 14.11 -0.43 23.46
C GLY A 66 12.73 0.25 23.53
N LEU A 67 12.58 1.46 22.97
CA LEU A 67 11.30 2.15 22.92
C LEU A 67 10.31 1.38 22.07
N ARG A 68 9.08 1.26 22.58
CA ARG A 68 7.94 0.67 21.86
C ARG A 68 6.80 1.67 21.83
N ALA A 69 6.31 1.96 20.64
CA ALA A 69 5.14 2.81 20.43
C ALA A 69 4.04 2.06 19.68
N LEU A 70 2.80 2.27 20.09
CA LEU A 70 1.62 1.80 19.38
C LEU A 70 1.26 2.79 18.28
N VAL A 71 1.21 2.34 17.04
CA VAL A 71 0.67 3.10 15.93
C VAL A 71 -0.80 2.78 15.81
N LYS A 72 -1.65 3.76 16.15
CA LYS A 72 -3.10 3.66 16.00
C LYS A 72 -3.50 4.25 14.66
N ALA A 73 -3.48 3.40 13.64
CA ALA A 73 -4.03 3.73 12.35
C ALA A 73 -5.55 3.48 12.37
N GLY A 74 -5.97 2.28 12.76
CA GLY A 74 -7.33 1.76 12.65
C GLY A 74 -7.55 1.07 11.31
N TYR A 75 -8.36 0.00 11.30
CA TYR A 75 -8.72 -0.72 10.08
C TYR A 75 -9.47 0.21 9.11
N GLY A 76 -8.93 0.39 7.90
CA GLY A 76 -9.52 1.26 6.87
C GLY A 76 -9.34 2.76 7.13
N ALA A 77 -8.49 3.15 8.08
CA ALA A 77 -8.18 4.56 8.28
C ALA A 77 -7.41 5.15 7.10
N LYS A 78 -7.58 6.46 6.90
CA LYS A 78 -6.81 7.22 5.91
C LYS A 78 -5.35 7.22 6.32
N VAL A 79 -4.51 6.71 5.44
CA VAL A 79 -3.05 6.75 5.55
C VAL A 79 -2.48 7.18 4.22
N ALA A 80 -1.32 7.79 4.28
CA ALA A 80 -0.52 8.14 3.13
C ALA A 80 0.71 7.22 3.07
N PRO A 81 0.56 6.05 2.44
CA PRO A 81 1.64 5.10 2.33
C PRO A 81 2.57 5.48 1.17
N PHE A 82 3.86 5.52 1.48
CA PHE A 82 4.96 5.61 0.52
C PHE A 82 5.63 4.23 0.43
N VAL A 83 4.83 3.23 0.10
CA VAL A 83 5.26 1.84 -0.11
C VAL A 83 5.14 1.56 -1.60
N LYS A 84 6.25 1.21 -2.25
CA LYS A 84 6.26 0.90 -3.68
C LYS A 84 5.61 -0.48 -3.90
N PRO A 85 4.49 -0.58 -4.65
CA PRO A 85 3.90 -1.87 -4.93
C PRO A 85 4.71 -2.61 -6.01
N ALA A 86 4.92 -3.90 -5.81
CA ALA A 86 5.57 -4.80 -6.75
C ALA A 86 4.53 -5.43 -7.69
N THR A 87 4.93 -5.77 -8.91
CA THR A 87 4.04 -6.50 -9.83
C THR A 87 3.85 -7.93 -9.32
N ALA A 88 2.61 -8.28 -8.98
CA ALA A 88 2.24 -9.62 -8.52
C ALA A 88 1.91 -10.54 -9.68
N VAL A 89 1.20 -10.04 -10.70
CA VAL A 89 0.91 -10.78 -11.93
C VAL A 89 0.70 -9.84 -13.11
N ASP A 90 1.22 -10.23 -14.27
CA ASP A 90 0.99 -9.59 -15.57
C ASP A 90 0.14 -10.51 -16.44
N ILE A 91 -0.99 -9.98 -16.91
CA ILE A 91 -1.99 -10.70 -17.71
C ILE A 91 -2.03 -10.11 -19.11
N THR A 92 -1.68 -10.94 -20.07
CA THR A 92 -1.79 -10.67 -21.50
C THR A 92 -2.96 -11.49 -22.07
N LYS A 93 -3.20 -11.39 -23.37
CA LYS A 93 -4.29 -12.14 -24.01
C LYS A 93 -4.01 -13.64 -24.03
N GLU A 94 -2.74 -14.02 -24.04
CA GLU A 94 -2.28 -15.39 -24.24
C GLU A 94 -2.24 -16.20 -22.93
N ASN A 95 -2.05 -15.54 -21.79
CA ASN A 95 -1.87 -16.20 -20.49
C ASN A 95 -3.06 -16.06 -19.53
N ARG A 96 -4.14 -15.39 -19.97
CA ARG A 96 -5.28 -15.05 -19.10
C ARG A 96 -5.99 -16.28 -18.56
N ASP A 97 -6.33 -17.24 -19.42
CA ASP A 97 -7.02 -18.47 -19.03
C ASP A 97 -6.12 -19.41 -18.21
N LEU A 98 -4.81 -19.14 -18.17
CA LEU A 98 -3.84 -19.87 -17.37
C LEU A 98 -3.76 -19.39 -15.92
N SER A 99 -4.44 -18.30 -15.55
CA SER A 99 -4.41 -17.73 -14.20
C SER A 99 -5.79 -17.78 -13.51
N PRO A 100 -6.26 -18.97 -13.09
CA PRO A 100 -7.57 -19.12 -12.45
C PRO A 100 -7.68 -18.35 -11.12
N SER A 101 -6.57 -18.20 -10.38
CA SER A 101 -6.52 -17.38 -9.17
C SER A 101 -6.81 -15.90 -9.45
N PHE A 102 -6.31 -15.37 -10.57
CA PHE A 102 -6.55 -13.99 -10.97
C PHE A 102 -8.01 -13.78 -11.40
N LEU A 103 -8.59 -14.74 -12.15
CA LEU A 103 -10.00 -14.68 -12.53
C LEU A 103 -10.94 -14.73 -11.31
N SER A 104 -10.64 -15.59 -10.31
CA SER A 104 -11.36 -15.61 -9.03
C SER A 104 -11.26 -14.26 -8.31
N TRP A 105 -10.05 -13.71 -8.23
CA TRP A 105 -9.80 -12.44 -7.57
C TRP A 105 -10.57 -11.27 -8.20
N LEU A 106 -10.67 -11.24 -9.54
CA LEU A 106 -11.50 -10.27 -10.27
C LEU A 106 -12.99 -10.47 -9.98
N ALA A 107 -13.46 -11.71 -10.00
CA ALA A 107 -14.87 -12.05 -9.79
C ALA A 107 -15.34 -11.68 -8.37
N GLU A 108 -14.53 -11.94 -7.35
CA GLU A 108 -14.78 -11.56 -5.95
C GLU A 108 -15.01 -10.05 -5.77
N ARG A 109 -14.46 -9.23 -6.68
CA ARG A 109 -14.53 -7.76 -6.65
C ARG A 109 -15.47 -7.16 -7.71
N ASN A 110 -16.22 -8.01 -8.43
CA ASN A 110 -17.07 -7.60 -9.55
C ASN A 110 -16.30 -6.80 -10.63
N LEU A 111 -15.01 -7.11 -10.82
CA LEU A 111 -14.18 -6.48 -11.84
C LEU A 111 -14.34 -7.21 -13.17
N SER A 112 -14.39 -6.44 -14.25
CA SER A 112 -14.48 -6.98 -15.60
C SER A 112 -13.22 -7.76 -15.94
N SER A 113 -13.42 -8.97 -16.45
CA SER A 113 -12.40 -9.75 -17.12
C SER A 113 -12.64 -9.64 -18.63
N ASP A 114 -12.51 -8.44 -19.20
CA ASP A 114 -12.50 -8.25 -20.66
C ASP A 114 -11.12 -8.67 -21.23
N ASP A 115 -10.94 -8.69 -22.56
CA ASP A 115 -9.66 -8.97 -23.26
C ASP A 115 -8.58 -7.87 -23.10
N ARG A 116 -8.56 -7.22 -21.94
CA ARG A 116 -7.60 -6.15 -21.63
C ARG A 116 -6.31 -6.77 -21.11
N ILE A 117 -5.21 -6.14 -21.46
CA ILE A 117 -3.93 -6.41 -20.82
C ILE A 117 -3.99 -5.77 -19.43
N MET A 118 -3.77 -6.57 -18.39
CA MET A 118 -3.87 -6.15 -17.00
C MET A 118 -2.57 -6.41 -16.25
N ARG A 119 -2.33 -5.61 -15.22
CA ARG A 119 -1.19 -5.73 -14.31
C ARG A 119 -1.69 -5.53 -12.91
N LEU A 120 -1.61 -6.57 -12.09
CA LEU A 120 -1.91 -6.49 -10.68
C LEU A 120 -0.62 -6.20 -9.92
N LYS A 121 -0.63 -5.16 -9.09
CA LYS A 121 0.47 -4.84 -8.20
C LYS A 121 0.03 -4.96 -6.75
N GLU A 122 0.92 -5.48 -5.92
CA GLU A 122 0.73 -5.53 -4.47
C GLU A 122 1.90 -4.88 -3.75
N GLY A 123 1.59 -4.11 -2.71
CA GLY A 123 2.57 -3.57 -1.78
C GLY A 123 2.13 -3.89 -0.36
N TYR A 124 3.06 -4.33 0.49
CA TYR A 124 2.77 -4.63 1.88
C TYR A 124 3.94 -4.25 2.79
N ILE A 125 3.64 -4.03 4.07
CA ILE A 125 4.65 -3.95 5.13
C ILE A 125 4.41 -5.15 6.04
N LYS A 126 5.39 -6.05 6.09
CA LYS A 126 5.31 -7.27 6.88
C LYS A 126 5.83 -7.01 8.29
N GLU A 127 5.36 -7.80 9.24
CA GLU A 127 6.03 -7.92 10.53
C GLU A 127 7.52 -8.26 10.37
N GLY A 128 8.35 -7.62 11.18
CA GLY A 128 9.81 -7.69 11.06
C GLY A 128 10.41 -6.59 10.18
N SER A 129 9.64 -5.96 9.29
CA SER A 129 10.16 -4.90 8.43
C SER A 129 10.56 -3.63 9.21
N THR A 130 11.45 -2.86 8.60
CA THR A 130 11.79 -1.50 9.06
C THR A 130 10.87 -0.48 8.41
N VAL A 131 10.18 0.31 9.24
CA VAL A 131 9.23 1.33 8.80
C VAL A 131 9.56 2.66 9.47
N SER A 132 9.31 3.77 8.76
CA SER A 132 9.19 5.08 9.40
C SER A 132 7.74 5.52 9.40
N VAL A 133 7.30 6.06 10.54
CA VAL A 133 5.92 6.49 10.77
C VAL A 133 5.93 7.96 11.18
N MET A 134 5.17 8.79 10.49
CA MET A 134 4.92 10.17 10.89
C MET A 134 3.47 10.32 11.32
N GLY A 135 3.27 10.94 12.48
CA GLY A 135 1.96 11.19 13.06
C GLY A 135 2.08 12.01 14.35
N VAL A 136 0.96 12.17 15.05
CA VAL A 136 0.93 12.87 16.34
C VAL A 136 1.27 11.89 17.44
N VAL A 137 2.33 12.19 18.18
CA VAL A 137 2.70 11.43 19.38
C VAL A 137 1.79 11.84 20.52
N ARG A 138 1.07 10.87 21.08
CA ARG A 138 0.28 10.99 22.29
C ARG A 138 0.89 10.09 23.35
N ARG A 139 1.02 10.61 24.57
CA ARG A 139 1.43 9.83 25.73
C ARG A 139 0.21 9.68 26.63
N HIS A 140 -0.18 8.44 26.88
CA HIS A 140 -1.23 8.13 27.85
C HIS A 140 -0.64 7.14 28.86
N ASP A 141 -0.53 7.55 30.11
CA ASP A 141 0.18 6.84 31.17
C ASP A 141 1.61 6.46 30.74
N ASN A 142 1.86 5.15 30.57
CA ASN A 142 3.14 4.57 30.16
C ASN A 142 3.17 4.12 28.68
N PHE A 143 2.10 4.34 27.91
CA PHE A 143 2.06 3.97 26.50
C PHE A 143 2.34 5.17 25.60
N LEU A 144 3.35 5.03 24.74
CA LEU A 144 3.57 5.93 23.62
C LEU A 144 2.67 5.50 22.46
N MET A 145 1.88 6.43 21.95
CA MET A 145 0.97 6.20 20.84
C MET A 145 1.25 7.18 19.72
N ILE A 146 1.27 6.71 18.48
CA ILE A 146 1.31 7.55 17.28
C ILE A 146 -0.07 7.44 16.63
N ALA A 147 -0.76 8.55 16.52
CA ALA A 147 -2.11 8.64 15.96
C ALA A 147 -2.12 9.56 14.73
N PRO A 148 -3.09 9.39 13.80
CA PRO A 148 -3.24 10.33 12.69
C PRO A 148 -3.48 11.75 13.23
N PRO A 149 -2.93 12.77 12.54
CA PRO A 149 -3.25 14.17 12.85
C PRO A 149 -4.74 14.44 12.61
N SER A 150 -5.32 15.33 13.40
CA SER A 150 -6.73 15.74 13.28
C SER A 150 -7.00 16.56 12.01
N GLU A 151 -5.98 17.24 11.51
CA GLU A 151 -6.03 18.07 10.30
C GLU A 151 -4.97 17.59 9.31
N PRO A 152 -5.19 17.74 7.97
CA PRO A 152 -4.21 17.39 6.96
C PRO A 152 -2.91 18.18 7.15
N ILE A 153 -1.77 17.50 7.02
CA ILE A 153 -0.46 18.15 7.11
C ILE A 153 -0.06 18.62 5.72
N SER A 154 0.27 19.91 5.60
CA SER A 154 0.81 20.48 4.36
C SER A 154 2.30 20.15 4.22
N ILE A 155 2.68 19.41 3.18
CA ILE A 155 4.09 19.11 2.86
C ILE A 155 4.66 20.27 2.04
N GLY A 156 4.92 21.41 2.70
CA GLY A 156 5.70 22.54 2.18
C GLY A 156 5.29 23.14 0.83
N CYS A 157 6.04 24.15 0.38
CA CYS A 157 5.97 24.70 -0.97
C CYS A 157 7.40 24.94 -1.44
N GLN A 158 7.76 24.46 -2.63
CA GLN A 158 9.06 24.77 -3.24
C GLN A 158 8.83 25.81 -4.34
N GLY A 159 8.94 27.08 -3.98
CA GLY A 159 8.69 28.21 -4.89
C GLY A 159 9.57 28.19 -6.15
N SER A 160 10.79 27.64 -6.08
CA SER A 160 11.68 27.50 -7.24
C SER A 160 11.24 26.42 -8.24
N ARG A 161 10.32 25.52 -7.86
CA ARG A 161 9.79 24.46 -8.73
C ARG A 161 8.29 24.62 -9.06
N CYS A 162 7.67 25.74 -8.67
CA CYS A 162 6.23 25.99 -8.85
C CYS A 162 5.33 24.85 -8.33
N LEU A 163 5.75 24.15 -7.27
CA LEU A 163 4.97 23.06 -6.68
C LEU A 163 4.02 23.64 -5.63
N LEU A 164 2.71 23.48 -5.85
CA LEU A 164 1.68 23.84 -4.88
C LEU A 164 1.77 22.94 -3.63
N PRO A 165 1.32 23.44 -2.46
CA PRO A 165 1.27 22.62 -1.25
C PRO A 165 0.47 21.35 -1.48
N THR A 166 1.08 20.20 -1.18
CA THR A 166 0.38 18.92 -1.21
C THR A 166 -0.06 18.59 0.21
N TYR A 167 -1.35 18.36 0.38
CA TYR A 167 -1.93 17.98 1.68
C TYR A 167 -1.92 16.48 1.82
N VAL A 168 -1.45 16.02 2.98
CA VAL A 168 -1.44 14.61 3.31
C VAL A 168 -2.35 14.37 4.50
N GLU A 169 -3.34 13.50 4.30
CA GLU A 169 -4.30 13.10 5.32
C GLU A 169 -3.84 11.82 6.01
N GLY A 170 -3.91 11.82 7.34
CA GLY A 170 -3.66 10.63 8.15
C GLY A 170 -2.19 10.34 8.44
N LEU A 171 -1.89 9.09 8.81
CA LEU A 171 -0.51 8.67 9.12
C LEU A 171 0.31 8.53 7.83
N ILE A 172 1.55 8.99 7.88
CA ILE A 172 2.51 8.76 6.80
C ILE A 172 3.30 7.51 7.15
N LEU A 173 3.30 6.54 6.23
CA LEU A 173 4.04 5.29 6.38
C LEU A 173 5.06 5.18 5.25
N THR A 174 6.33 5.00 5.58
CA THR A 174 7.37 4.76 4.59
C THR A 174 8.11 3.46 4.91
N CYS A 175 8.32 2.63 3.90
CA CYS A 175 9.10 1.40 4.03
C CYS A 175 10.15 1.41 2.92
N ASP A 176 11.43 1.33 3.30
CA ASP A 176 12.57 1.41 2.37
C ASP A 176 13.05 0.01 1.92
N GLU A 177 12.39 -1.05 2.39
CA GLU A 177 12.72 -2.41 1.96
C GLU A 177 12.33 -2.60 0.49
N ASN A 178 13.32 -2.39 -0.39
CA ASN A 178 13.39 -3.09 -1.66
C ASN A 178 13.37 -4.58 -1.33
N GLN A 179 12.38 -5.31 -1.84
CA GLN A 179 12.23 -6.76 -1.69
C GLN A 179 13.31 -7.55 -2.46
N ASN A 180 14.58 -7.17 -2.32
CA ASN A 180 15.70 -8.02 -2.67
C ASN A 180 16.09 -8.75 -1.39
N ALA A 181 15.64 -10.00 -1.32
CA ALA A 181 16.04 -10.94 -0.29
C ALA A 181 17.57 -11.05 -0.26
N GLU A 182 18.20 -10.40 0.71
CA GLU A 182 19.48 -10.88 1.23
C GLU A 182 19.25 -11.22 2.70
N VAL A 183 18.80 -12.47 2.88
CA VAL A 183 18.84 -13.14 4.17
C VAL A 183 20.31 -13.19 4.58
N VAL A 184 20.68 -12.47 5.62
CA VAL A 184 21.93 -12.76 6.34
C VAL A 184 21.60 -13.92 7.28
N PRO A 185 22.10 -15.15 7.03
CA PRO A 185 21.99 -16.20 8.03
C PRO A 185 22.94 -15.89 9.20
N VAL A 186 22.45 -16.17 10.40
CA VAL A 186 23.25 -16.28 11.62
C VAL A 186 24.01 -17.61 11.59
#